data_AF-A0A4V2UPV5-F1
#
_entry.id   AF-A0A4V2UPV5-F1
#
_cell.length_a   1.000
_cell.length_b   1.000
_cell.length_c   1.000
_cell.angle_alpha   90.00
_cell.angle_beta   90.00
_cell.angle_gamma   90.00
#
_symmetry.space_group_name_H-M   'P 1'
#
loop_
_entity.id
_entity.type
_entity.pdbx_description
1 polymer ?
#
loop_
_entity_poly.entity_id
_entity_poly.type
_entity_poly.pdbx_seq_one_letter_code
_entity_poly.pdbx_strand_id
1 'polypeptide(L)' 'MFRLLRLVIFTLLAFAAGVMFERNQAAEQCAQGSGEMRRGHCIGASE' A
#
# COMPACT_ATOMS: atom_id res chain seq x y z
N MET A 1 -17.72 -8.86 26.19
CA MET A 1 -16.97 -9.41 25.03
C MET A 1 -15.96 -8.40 24.44
N PHE A 2 -15.36 -7.51 25.25
CA PHE A 2 -14.42 -6.47 24.77
C PHE A 2 -13.11 -7.03 24.18
N ARG A 3 -12.68 -8.22 24.62
CA ARG A 3 -11.43 -8.84 24.17
C ARG A 3 -11.44 -9.24 22.69
N LEU A 4 -12.58 -9.71 22.17
CA LEU A 4 -12.72 -10.10 20.77
C LEU A 4 -12.81 -8.88 19.85
N LEU A 5 -13.56 -7.85 20.27
CA LEU A 5 -13.67 -6.59 19.53
C LEU A 5 -12.29 -5.94 19.32
N ARG A 6 -11.44 -5.95 20.36
CA ARG A 6 -10.06 -5.44 20.29
C ARG A 6 -9.22 -6.17 19.25
N LEU A 7 -9.35 -7.50 19.14
CA LEU A 7 -8.63 -8.28 18.13
C LEU A 7 -9.05 -7.89 16.72
N VAL A 8 -10.37 -7.82 16.45
CA VAL A 8 -10.89 -7.43 15.14
C VAL A 8 -10.37 -6.05 14.72
N ILE A 9 -10.37 -5.08 15.64
CA ILE A 9 -9.85 -3.74 15.37
C ILE A 9 -8.37 -3.77 14.99
N PHE A 10 -7.53 -4.48 15.74
CA PHE A 10 -6.10 -4.58 15.40
C PHE A 10 -5.86 -5.30 14.08
N THR A 11 -6.61 -6.35 13.78
CA THR A 11 -6.50 -7.06 12.50
C THR A 11 -6.87 -6.15 11.33
N LEU A 12 -7.96 -5.38 11.44
CA LEU A 12 -8.35 -4.42 10.40
C LEU A 12 -7.31 -3.32 10.20
N LEU A 13 -6.74 -2.79 11.29
CA LEU A 13 -5.68 -1.79 11.21
C LEU A 13 -4.41 -2.34 10.55
N ALA A 14 -3.99 -3.55 10.92
CA ALA A 14 -2.84 -4.21 10.32
C ALA A 14 -3.05 -4.49 8.82
N PHE A 15 -4.26 -4.92 8.45
CA PHE A 15 -4.64 -5.13 7.04
C PHE A 15 -4.60 -3.82 6.24
N ALA A 16 -5.21 -2.75 6.75
CA ALA A 16 -5.20 -1.45 6.09
C ALA A 16 -3.78 -0.87 5.95
N ALA A 17 -2.94 -1.03 6.98
CA ALA A 17 -1.54 -0.65 6.92
C ALA A 17 -0.76 -1.45 5.86
N GLY A 18 -1.00 -2.75 5.76
CA GLY A 18 -0.40 -3.61 4.73
C GLY A 18 -0.78 -3.17 3.31
N VAL A 19 -2.08 -2.90 3.07
CA VAL A 19 -2.56 -2.42 1.77
C VAL A 19 -1.92 -1.07 1.40
N MET A 20 -1.84 -0.13 2.36
CA MET A 20 -1.17 1.16 2.13
C MET A 20 0.32 0.97 1.85
N PHE A 21 0.98 0.07 2.56
CA PHE A 21 2.39 -0.23 2.37
C PHE A 21 2.67 -0.80 0.98
N GLU A 22 1.89 -1.77 0.51
CA GLU A 22 2.03 -2.33 -0.83
C GLU A 22 1.82 -1.28 -1.93
N ARG A 23 0.82 -0.40 -1.77
CA ARG A 23 0.57 0.69 -2.72
C ARG A 23 1.71 1.71 -2.74
N ASN A 24 2.26 2.03 -1.58
CA ASN A 24 3.39 2.97 -1.49
C ASN A 24 4.65 2.36 -2.11
N GLN A 25 4.93 1.08 -1.83
CA GLN A 25 6.09 0.38 -2.39
C GLN A 25 6.02 0.28 -3.92
N ALA A 26 4.85 -0.03 -4.49
CA ALA A 26 4.65 -0.02 -5.93
C ALA A 26 4.88 1.38 -6.54
N ALA A 27 4.51 2.43 -5.82
CA ALA A 27 4.73 3.80 -6.28
C ALA A 27 6.20 4.23 -6.20
N GLU A 28 6.90 3.82 -5.16
CA GLU A 28 8.32 4.07 -4.99
C GLU A 28 9.15 3.37 -6.07
N GLN A 29 8.83 2.11 -6.40
CA GLN A 29 9.47 1.38 -7.49
C GLN A 29 9.27 2.07 -8.85
N CYS A 30 8.07 2.61 -9.09
CA CYS A 30 7.79 3.37 -10.30
C CYS A 30 8.65 4.65 -10.39
N ALA A 31 8.73 5.40 -9.27
CA ALA A 31 9.52 6.61 -9.20
C ALA A 31 11.03 6.36 -9.36
N GLN A 32 11.53 5.22 -8.87
CA GLN A 32 12.92 4.81 -9.07
C GLN A 32 13.25 4.55 -10.54
N GLY A 33 12.31 4.02 -11.32
CA GLY A 33 12.44 3.84 -12.77
C GLY A 33 12.26 5.11 -13.59
N SER A 34 12.28 6.29 -12.96
CA SER A 34 11.90 7.60 -13.56
C SER A 34 10.47 7.68 -14.10
N GLY A 35 9.61 6.72 -13.72
CA GLY A 35 8.21 6.70 -14.07
C GLY A 35 7.33 7.47 -13.08
N GLU A 36 6.14 7.84 -13.53
CA GLU A 36 5.12 8.52 -12.73
C GLU A 36 3.97 7.55 -12.44
N MET A 37 3.62 7.36 -11.17
CA MET A 37 2.44 6.59 -10.77
C MET A 37 1.17 7.40 -11.04
N ARG A 38 0.41 7.05 -12.09
CA ARG A 38 -0.87 7.65 -12.44
C ARG A 38 -2.00 6.63 -12.36
N ARG A 39 -3.01 6.92 -11.55
CA ARG A 39 -4.19 6.05 -11.35
C ARG A 39 -3.87 4.60 -10.93
N GLY A 40 -2.73 4.37 -10.26
CA GLY A 40 -2.28 3.05 -9.86
C GLY A 40 -1.50 2.27 -10.93
N HIS A 41 -1.18 2.92 -12.05
CA HIS A 41 -0.29 2.38 -13.07
C HIS A 41 1.00 3.19 -13.12
N CYS A 42 2.12 2.50 -13.28
CA CYS A 42 3.39 3.17 -13.55
C CYS A 42 3.46 3.56 -15.03
N ILE A 43 3.64 4.84 -15.32
CA ILE A 43 3.72 5.38 -16.68
C ILE A 43 5.09 6.02 -16.87
N GLY A 44 5.76 5.72 -17.99
CA GLY A 44 7.01 6.37 -18.35
C GLY A 44 8.24 5.88 -17.58
N ALA A 45 8.16 4.74 -16.88
CA ALA A 45 9.36 4.06 -16.41
C ALA A 45 10.14 3.58 -17.64
N SER A 46 11.37 4.10 -17.80
CA SER A 46 12.31 3.63 -18.81
C SER A 46 12.90 2.31 -18.33
N GLU A 47 12.75 1.24 -19.14
CA GLU A 47 13.49 -0.02 -18.99
C GLU A 47 15.02 0.21 -18.98
#